data_AF-A0A256YXR6-F1
#
_entry.id   AF-A0A256YXR6-F1
#
_cell.length_a   1.000
_cell.length_b   1.000
_cell.length_c   1.000
_cell.angle_alpha   90.00
_cell.angle_beta   90.00
_cell.angle_gamma   90.00
#
_symmetry.space_group_name_H-M   'P 1'
#
loop_
_entity.id
_entity.type
_entity.pdbx_description
1 polymer ?
#
loop_
_entity_poly.entity_id
_entity_poly.type
_entity_poly.pdbx_seq_one_letter_code
_entity_poly.pdbx_strand_id
1 'polypeptide(L)' 'AIYTERPGVQHAPYLIKVFKGFDKVDPIDLVGLGRLSHSVRKRLILAVITPSNEIKYVMLKWVKM' A
#
# COMPACT_ATOMS: atom_id res chain seq x y z
N ALA A 1 -3.47 -6.65 -5.96
CA ALA A 1 -4.70 -6.18 -5.29
C ALA A 1 -5.13 -7.26 -4.29
N ILE A 2 -5.51 -6.87 -3.07
CA ILE A 2 -5.92 -7.82 -2.01
C ILE A 2 -7.44 -7.74 -1.86
N TYR A 3 -8.09 -8.89 -1.75
CA TYR A 3 -9.53 -9.06 -1.55
C TYR A 3 -9.78 -9.70 -0.19
N THR A 4 -10.87 -9.31 0.47
CA THR A 4 -11.29 -9.95 1.74
C THR A 4 -11.98 -11.29 1.49
N GLU A 5 -12.69 -11.42 0.37
CA GLU A 5 -13.38 -12.66 -0.01
C GLU A 5 -12.87 -13.21 -1.35
N ARG A 6 -13.24 -12.57 -2.47
CA ARG A 6 -12.89 -13.04 -3.82
C ARG A 6 -13.06 -11.96 -4.89
N PRO A 7 -12.29 -12.02 -6.00
CA PRO A 7 -12.50 -11.17 -7.16
C PRO A 7 -13.93 -11.33 -7.72
N GLY A 8 -14.56 -10.22 -8.12
CA GLY A 8 -15.90 -10.22 -8.73
C GLY A 8 -17.08 -10.07 -7.76
N VAL A 9 -16.88 -10.28 -6.46
CA VAL A 9 -17.90 -10.04 -5.41
C VAL A 9 -17.79 -8.62 -4.84
N GLN A 10 -16.57 -8.10 -4.72
CA GLN A 10 -16.32 -6.74 -4.27
C GLN A 10 -15.07 -6.17 -4.96
N HIS A 11 -15.02 -4.86 -5.19
CA HIS A 11 -13.81 -4.19 -5.64
C HIS A 11 -12.71 -4.34 -4.58
N ALA A 12 -11.47 -4.66 -4.98
CA ALA A 12 -10.36 -4.84 -4.05
C ALA A 12 -10.23 -3.65 -3.09
N PRO A 13 -10.41 -3.82 -1.77
CA PRO A 13 -10.39 -2.72 -0.82
C PRO A 13 -8.97 -2.17 -0.58
N TYR A 14 -7.93 -2.95 -0.91
CA TYR A 14 -6.54 -2.62 -0.62
C TYR A 14 -5.62 -2.72 -1.83
N LEU A 15 -4.72 -1.75 -1.92
CA LEU A 15 -3.56 -1.76 -2.81
C LEU A 15 -2.32 -1.98 -1.94
N ILE A 16 -1.46 -2.94 -2.30
CA ILE A 16 -0.26 -3.27 -1.53
C ILE A 16 0.99 -2.99 -2.36
N LYS A 17 1.99 -2.37 -1.73
CA LYS A 17 3.33 -2.20 -2.29
C LYS A 17 4.34 -2.82 -1.34
N VAL A 18 5.20 -3.68 -1.88
CA VAL A 18 6.22 -4.40 -1.11
C VAL A 18 7.58 -3.72 -1.29
N PHE A 19 8.29 -3.51 -0.19
CA PHE A 19 9.63 -2.95 -0.14
C PHE A 19 10.57 -3.89 0.62
N LYS A 20 11.84 -3.93 0.20
CA LYS A 20 12.91 -4.60 0.94
C LYS A 20 13.71 -3.51 1.67
N GLY A 21 13.49 -3.37 2.97
CA GLY A 21 14.04 -2.27 3.78
C GLY A 21 13.36 -0.92 3.54
N PHE A 22 13.62 0.05 4.43
CA PHE A 22 13.10 1.43 4.34
C PHE A 22 13.95 2.33 3.43
N ASP A 23 15.23 2.02 3.24
CA ASP A 23 16.20 2.93 2.57
C ASP A 23 15.94 3.12 1.07
N LYS A 24 15.04 2.33 0.48
CA LYS A 24 14.74 2.36 -0.96
C LYS A 24 13.39 3.01 -1.30
N VAL A 25 12.70 3.61 -0.34
CA VAL A 25 11.41 4.26 -0.61
C VAL A 25 11.65 5.71 -1.03
N ASP A 26 11.57 5.98 -2.33
CA ASP A 26 11.61 7.35 -2.83
C ASP A 26 10.33 8.12 -2.42
N PRO A 27 10.44 9.34 -1.87
CA PRO A 27 9.28 10.17 -1.56
C PRO A 27 8.34 10.41 -2.75
N ILE A 28 8.89 10.52 -3.97
CA ILE A 28 8.11 10.72 -5.21
C ILE A 28 7.25 9.50 -5.49
N ASP A 29 7.80 8.30 -5.31
CA ASP A 29 7.05 7.05 -5.46
C ASP A 29 5.92 6.95 -4.44
N LEU A 30 6.17 7.38 -3.20
CA LEU A 30 5.16 7.37 -2.14
C LEU A 30 3.99 8.32 -2.44
N VAL A 31 4.28 9.53 -2.92
CA VAL A 31 3.25 10.49 -3.36
C VAL A 31 2.47 9.94 -4.56
N GLY A 32 3.16 9.30 -5.51
CA GLY A 32 2.53 8.64 -6.66
C GLY A 32 1.57 7.53 -6.25
N LEU A 33 1.99 6.66 -5.33
CA LEU A 33 1.16 5.60 -4.75
C LEU A 33 -0.03 6.18 -3.96
N GLY A 34 0.19 7.27 -3.23
CA GLY A 34 -0.87 8.03 -2.55
C GLY A 34 -1.94 8.50 -3.53
N ARG A 35 -1.54 9.21 -4.60
CA ARG A 35 -2.44 9.70 -5.65
C ARG A 35 -3.20 8.58 -6.35
N LEU A 36 -2.51 7.48 -6.69
CA LEU A 36 -3.12 6.31 -7.32
C LEU A 36 -4.18 5.68 -6.40
N SER A 37 -3.83 5.44 -5.14
CA SER A 37 -4.74 4.82 -4.17
C SER A 37 -5.99 5.68 -3.94
N HIS A 38 -5.81 7.01 -3.88
CA HIS A 38 -6.90 7.96 -3.70
C HIS A 38 -7.85 8.01 -4.91
N SER A 39 -7.32 8.03 -6.14
CA SER A 39 -8.15 8.09 -7.36
C SER A 39 -9.05 6.87 -7.51
N VAL A 40 -8.59 5.69 -7.11
CA VAL A 40 -9.38 4.45 -7.14
C VAL A 40 -10.10 4.14 -5.82
N ARG A 41 -10.09 5.08 -4.86
CA ARG A 41 -10.69 4.97 -3.51
C ARG A 41 -10.30 3.67 -2.77
N LYS A 42 -9.03 3.26 -2.87
CA LYS A 42 -8.48 2.09 -2.17
C LYS A 42 -7.55 2.51 -1.04
N ARG A 43 -7.51 1.71 0.02
CA ARG A 43 -6.54 1.90 1.11
C ARG A 43 -5.18 1.37 0.67
N LEU A 44 -4.12 2.18 0.85
CA LEU A 44 -2.76 1.79 0.52
C LEU A 44 -2.12 1.09 1.72
N ILE A 45 -1.53 -0.08 1.50
CA ILE A 45 -0.75 -0.81 2.48
C ILE A 45 0.70 -0.88 1.95
N LEU A 46 1.66 -0.47 2.77
CA LEU A 46 3.07 -0.72 2.54
C LEU A 46 3.46 -1.97 3.32
N ALA A 47 4.04 -2.96 2.64
CA ALA A 47 4.66 -4.11 3.28
C ALA A 47 6.16 -3.96 3.20
N VAL A 48 6.82 -3.82 4.34
CA VAL A 48 8.27 -3.65 4.43
C VAL A 48 8.87 -4.94 4.98
N ILE A 49 9.70 -5.58 4.17
CA ILE A 49 10.50 -6.73 4.57
C ILE A 49 11.74 -6.18 5.27
N THR A 50 11.86 -6.50 6.55
CA THR A 50 13.02 -6.12 7.38
C THR A 50 14.24 -7.00 7.07
N PRO A 51 15.46 -6.59 7.48
CA PRO A 51 16.65 -7.43 7.35
C PRO A 51 16.55 -8.78 8.07
N SER A 52 15.77 -8.86 9.16
CA SER A 52 15.45 -10.10 9.89
C SER A 52 14.39 -10.97 9.20
N ASN A 53 13.98 -10.62 7.97
CA ASN A 53 12.97 -11.30 7.18
C ASN A 53 11.53 -11.23 7.76
N GLU A 54 11.29 -10.36 8.74
CA GLU A 54 9.94 -10.04 9.22
C GLU A 54 9.24 -9.07 8.27
N ILE A 55 7.94 -9.24 8.09
CA ILE A 55 7.12 -8.35 7.26
C ILE A 55 6.34 -7.39 8.17
N LYS A 56 6.60 -6.09 8.03
CA LYS A 56 5.86 -5.03 8.71
C LYS A 56 4.87 -4.39 7.76
N TYR A 57 3.65 -4.14 8.23
CA TYR A 57 2.60 -3.51 7.44
C TYR A 57 2.29 -2.11 7.95
N VAL A 58 2.25 -1.13 7.05
CA VAL A 58 1.86 0.24 7.34
C VAL A 58 0.69 0.62 6.44
N MET A 59 -0.45 0.96 7.03
CA MET A 59 -1.60 1.45 6.28
C MET A 59 -1.52 2.98 6.17
N LEU A 60 -1.57 3.48 4.94
CA LEU A 60 -1.61 4.90 4.67
C LEU A 60 -3.01 5.31 4.22
N LYS A 61 -3.50 6.40 4.81
CA LYS A 61 -4.72 7.08 4.41
C LYS A 61 -4.33 8.46 3.93
N TRP A 62 -4.69 8.80 2.69
CA TRP A 62 -4.55 10.16 2.20
C TRP A 62 -5.53 11.06 2.97
N VAL A 63 -5.01 12.10 3.61
CA VAL A 63 -5.81 13.06 4.38
C VAL A 63 -5.84 14.36 3.59
N LYS A 64 -7.03 14.90 3.38
CA LYS A 64 -7.20 16.28 2.93
C LYS A 64 -7.19 17.13 4.21
N MET A 65 -6.23 18.03 4.32
CA MET A 65 -6.13 18.95 5.46
C MET A 65 -7.19 20.04 5.34
#